data_AF-E3QEM4-F1
#
_entry.id   AF-E3QEM4-F1
#
_cell.length_a   1.000
_cell.length_b   1.000
_cell.length_c   1.000
_cell.angle_alpha   90.00
_cell.angle_beta   90.00
_cell.angle_gamma   90.00
#
_symmetry.space_group_name_H-M   'P 1'
#
loop_
_entity.id
_entity.type
_entity.pdbx_description
1 polymer ?
#
loop_
_entity_poly.entity_id
_entity_poly.type
_entity_poly.pdbx_seq_one_letter_code
_entity_poly.pdbx_strand_id
1 'polypeptide(L)'
;MGYLKPGEIQYLAAPARQVYPRWLAKKRANVTRLGEASALNRLVEDVEPLDEMGARIMWLRDRKKATKVVLFFHGGGYVAPILKGHFTWCWNCYVGDSSGMKSEVAVAILEYTLCPQAQYPSQH
;
A
#
# COMPACT_ATOMS: atom_id res chain seq x y z
N MET A 1 -16.31 5.84 29.85
CA MET A 1 -16.03 4.70 28.96
C MET A 1 -15.12 5.24 27.86
N GLY A 2 -13.85 4.83 27.83
CA GLY A 2 -12.81 5.49 27.03
C GLY A 2 -12.78 5.00 25.58
N TYR A 3 -12.85 5.91 24.62
CA TYR A 3 -12.52 5.65 23.22
C TYR A 3 -11.10 6.13 22.93
N LEU A 4 -10.38 5.42 22.06
CA LEU A 4 -9.05 5.84 21.62
C LEU A 4 -9.17 7.10 20.75
N LYS A 5 -8.36 8.11 21.06
CA LYS A 5 -8.20 9.31 20.23
C LYS A 5 -7.48 8.92 18.92
N PRO A 6 -7.68 9.69 17.84
CA PRO A 6 -7.01 9.44 16.55
C PRO A 6 -5.49 9.26 16.65
N GLY A 7 -4.81 10.11 17.43
CA GLY A 7 -3.37 9.98 17.65
C GLY A 7 -2.97 8.71 18.39
N GLU A 8 -3.81 8.20 19.29
CA GLU A 8 -3.56 6.94 20.01
C GLU A 8 -3.71 5.74 19.08
N ILE A 9 -4.72 5.76 18.19
CA ILE A 9 -4.90 4.75 17.14
C ILE A 9 -3.68 4.72 16.22
N GLN A 10 -3.20 5.89 15.79
CA GLN A 10 -2.03 6.01 14.93
C GLN A 10 -0.74 5.58 15.62
N TYR A 11 -0.58 5.91 16.90
CA TYR A 11 0.60 5.52 17.69
C TYR A 11 0.69 4.00 17.88
N LEU A 12 -0.44 3.34 18.11
CA LEU A 12 -0.50 1.89 18.25
C LEU A 12 -0.32 1.16 16.91
N ALA A 13 -0.61 1.83 15.80
CA ALA A 13 -0.38 1.28 14.47
C ALA A 13 1.08 1.45 14.04
N ALA A 14 1.61 0.46 13.33
CA ALA A 14 2.91 0.63 12.69
C ALA A 14 2.82 1.70 11.60
N PRO A 15 3.81 2.62 11.48
CA PRO A 15 3.84 3.59 10.39
C PRO A 15 3.80 2.88 9.03
N ALA A 16 3.08 3.42 8.05
CA ALA A 16 2.95 2.82 6.71
C ALA A 16 4.33 2.52 6.06
N ARG A 17 5.27 3.45 6.25
CA ARG A 17 6.70 3.34 5.91
C ARG A 17 7.42 2.10 6.48
N GLN A 18 6.89 1.45 7.50
CA GLN A 18 7.35 0.14 7.98
C GLN A 18 6.47 -1.01 7.49
N VAL A 19 5.17 -0.77 7.30
CA VAL A 19 4.20 -1.79 6.90
C VAL A 19 4.48 -2.29 5.48
N TYR A 20 4.72 -1.38 4.54
CA TYR A 20 4.96 -1.73 3.13
C TYR A 20 6.21 -2.59 2.91
N PRO A 21 7.43 -2.19 3.35
CA PRO A 21 8.63 -3.00 3.16
C PRO A 21 8.55 -4.35 3.88
N ARG A 22 7.94 -4.40 5.08
CA ARG A 22 7.71 -5.67 5.80
C ARG A 22 6.76 -6.59 5.05
N TRP A 23 5.68 -6.04 4.48
CA TRP A 23 4.74 -6.81 3.68
C TRP A 23 5.41 -7.35 2.41
N LEU A 24 6.20 -6.52 1.71
CA LEU A 24 6.97 -6.93 0.54
C LEU A 24 7.97 -8.03 0.87
N ALA A 25 8.76 -7.89 1.93
CA ALA A 25 9.73 -8.90 2.37
C ALA A 25 9.04 -10.25 2.63
N LYS A 26 7.90 -10.24 3.34
CA LYS A 26 7.09 -11.45 3.57
C LYS A 26 6.55 -12.04 2.27
N LYS A 27 6.10 -11.21 1.34
CA LYS A 27 5.58 -11.66 0.05
C LYS A 27 6.69 -12.28 -0.81
N ARG A 28 7.87 -11.66 -0.88
CA ARG A 28 9.05 -12.19 -1.56
C ARG A 28 9.48 -13.53 -0.98
N ALA A 29 9.58 -13.65 0.34
CA ALA A 29 9.92 -14.92 0.99
C ALA A 29 8.96 -16.05 0.61
N ASN A 30 7.66 -15.75 0.54
CA ASN A 30 6.65 -16.73 0.08
C ASN A 30 6.83 -17.12 -1.39
N VAL A 31 7.07 -16.15 -2.29
CA VAL A 31 7.30 -16.40 -3.71
C VAL A 31 8.57 -17.21 -3.94
N THR A 32 9.67 -16.90 -3.24
CA THR A 32 10.91 -17.67 -3.27
C THR A 32 10.68 -19.12 -2.85
N ARG A 33 9.92 -19.34 -1.77
CA ARG A 33 9.57 -20.69 -1.28
C ARG A 33 8.78 -21.50 -2.32
N LEU A 34 7.98 -20.84 -3.15
CA LEU A 34 7.17 -21.48 -4.20
C LEU A 34 7.93 -21.68 -5.53
N GLY A 35 9.18 -21.21 -5.65
CA GLY A 35 10.00 -21.39 -6.85
C GLY A 35 9.63 -20.44 -8.02
N GLU A 36 8.81 -19.42 -7.78
CA GLU A 36 8.32 -18.50 -8.83
C GLU A 36 9.30 -17.33 -9.09
N ALA A 37 10.49 -17.63 -9.62
CA ALA A 37 11.56 -16.63 -9.82
C ALA A 37 11.13 -15.40 -10.64
N SER A 38 10.27 -15.58 -11.65
CA SER A 38 9.77 -14.48 -12.49
C SER A 38 8.86 -13.49 -11.74
N ALA A 39 8.22 -13.92 -10.65
CA ALA A 39 7.38 -13.07 -9.81
C ALA A 39 8.19 -12.19 -8.84
N LEU A 40 9.44 -12.57 -8.53
CA LEU A 40 10.33 -11.77 -7.65
C LEU A 40 10.69 -10.42 -8.26
N ASN A 41 10.91 -10.37 -9.58
CA ASN A 41 11.18 -9.13 -10.31
C ASN A 41 10.00 -8.14 -10.28
N ARG A 42 8.79 -8.61 -9.92
CA ARG A 42 7.58 -7.80 -9.80
C ARG A 42 7.34 -7.29 -8.38
N LEU A 43 8.13 -7.75 -7.40
CA LEU A 43 8.02 -7.44 -5.97
C LEU A 43 9.18 -6.54 -5.53
N VAL A 44 9.29 -5.37 -6.16
CA VAL A 44 10.30 -4.35 -5.83
C VAL A 44 9.64 -3.26 -4.99
N GLU A 45 10.37 -2.76 -4.00
CA GLU A 45 9.95 -1.59 -3.26
C GLU A 45 10.03 -0.35 -4.17
N ASP A 46 8.88 0.25 -4.43
CA ASP A 46 8.74 1.50 -5.19
C ASP A 46 7.81 2.42 -4.41
N VAL A 47 8.40 3.51 -3.92
CA VAL A 47 7.73 4.57 -3.14
C VAL A 47 8.00 5.89 -3.84
N GLU A 48 6.93 6.56 -4.25
CA GLU A 48 6.97 7.85 -4.93
C GLU A 48 6.44 8.94 -4.00
N PRO A 49 7.28 9.88 -3.54
CA PRO A 49 6.81 11.03 -2.79
C PRO A 49 5.98 11.95 -3.71
N LEU A 50 4.85 12.47 -3.20
CA LEU A 50 3.97 13.36 -3.96
C LEU A 50 4.16 14.83 -3.60
N ASP A 51 4.45 15.12 -2.33
CA ASP A 51 4.67 16.47 -1.85
C ASP A 51 5.66 16.51 -0.68
N GLU A 52 6.01 17.73 -0.27
CA GLU A 52 6.86 17.98 0.90
C GLU A 52 6.12 17.69 2.22
N MET A 53 4.78 17.62 2.18
CA MET A 53 3.92 17.37 3.35
C MET A 53 3.87 15.88 3.74
N GLY A 54 4.47 15.02 2.92
CA GLY A 54 4.72 13.62 3.23
C GLY A 54 3.72 12.64 2.62
N ALA A 55 2.82 13.12 1.74
CA ALA A 55 1.98 12.26 0.92
C ALA A 55 2.85 11.45 -0.03
N ARG A 56 2.52 10.16 -0.20
CA ARG A 56 3.32 9.25 -1.02
C ARG A 56 2.50 8.11 -1.59
N ILE A 57 2.93 7.64 -2.75
CA ILE A 57 2.38 6.45 -3.41
C ILE A 57 3.30 5.26 -3.16
N MET A 58 2.73 4.16 -2.70
CA MET A 58 3.40 2.85 -2.66
C MET A 58 2.88 2.02 -3.82
N TRP A 59 3.78 1.67 -4.74
CA TRP A 59 3.42 1.00 -5.99
C TRP A 59 3.48 -0.52 -5.84
N LEU A 60 2.33 -1.19 -5.99
CA LEU A 60 2.32 -2.63 -6.19
C LEU A 60 2.54 -2.92 -7.67
N ARG A 61 3.64 -3.63 -7.97
CA ARG A 61 4.16 -3.97 -9.30
C ARG A 61 4.80 -2.79 -10.05
N ASP A 62 5.66 -3.14 -11.01
CA ASP A 62 6.36 -2.21 -11.92
C ASP A 62 5.37 -1.35 -12.73
N ARG A 63 5.25 -0.08 -12.33
CA ARG A 63 4.39 0.91 -12.99
C ARG A 63 4.82 1.26 -14.41
N LYS A 64 6.09 1.06 -14.78
CA LYS A 64 6.60 1.38 -16.12
C LYS A 64 6.18 0.36 -17.17
N LYS A 65 5.80 -0.85 -16.74
CA LYS A 65 5.31 -1.94 -17.60
C LYS A 65 3.81 -2.12 -17.53
N ALA A 66 3.13 -1.40 -16.64
CA ALA A 66 1.70 -1.49 -16.49
C ALA A 66 1.00 -0.72 -17.62
N THR A 67 -0.05 -1.32 -18.19
CA THR A 67 -0.94 -0.66 -19.15
C THR A 67 -2.15 -0.04 -18.47
N LYS A 68 -2.42 -0.44 -17.22
CA LYS A 68 -3.51 0.04 -16.38
C LYS A 68 -3.01 0.34 -14.98
N VAL A 69 -3.57 1.38 -14.36
CA VAL A 69 -3.26 1.74 -12.98
C VAL A 69 -4.54 1.81 -12.16
N VAL A 70 -4.53 1.20 -10.98
CA VAL A 70 -5.55 1.39 -9.94
C VAL A 70 -5.01 2.37 -8.93
N LEU A 71 -5.62 3.54 -8.81
CA LEU A 71 -5.38 4.46 -7.69
C LEU A 71 -6.24 4.02 -6.51
N PHE A 72 -5.60 3.66 -5.40
CA PHE A 72 -6.25 3.09 -4.23
C PHE A 72 -6.09 3.98 -3.00
N PHE A 73 -7.21 4.40 -2.44
CA PHE A 73 -7.31 5.09 -1.15
C PHE A 73 -7.73 4.07 -0.10
N HIS A 74 -6.92 3.92 0.96
CA HIS A 74 -7.25 2.96 2.01
C HIS A 74 -8.46 3.42 2.84
N GLY A 75 -9.17 2.46 3.44
CA GLY A 75 -10.20 2.76 4.44
C GLY A 75 -9.58 3.11 5.79
N GLY A 76 -10.41 3.41 6.78
CA GLY A 76 -9.95 3.75 8.14
C GLY A 76 -10.50 5.05 8.70
N GLY A 77 -11.56 5.58 8.09
CA GLY A 77 -12.28 6.77 8.59
C GLY A 77 -11.40 8.04 8.64
N TYR A 78 -10.40 8.13 7.76
CA TYR A 78 -9.38 9.19 7.77
C TYR A 78 -8.57 9.31 9.07
N VAL A 79 -8.62 8.30 9.94
CA VAL A 79 -7.96 8.30 11.25
C VAL A 79 -6.96 7.16 11.35
N ALA A 80 -7.35 5.95 10.93
CA ALA A 80 -6.48 4.79 10.98
C ALA A 80 -5.54 4.76 9.77
N PRO A 81 -4.24 4.51 9.97
CA PRO A 81 -3.29 4.42 8.87
C PRO A 81 -3.46 3.12 8.09
N ILE A 82 -2.86 3.08 6.91
CA ILE A 82 -2.82 1.87 6.10
C ILE A 82 -2.15 0.70 6.83
N LEU A 83 -2.85 -0.43 6.86
CA LEU A 83 -2.38 -1.70 7.43
C LEU A 83 -2.06 -2.77 6.38
N LYS A 84 -1.31 -3.80 6.77
CA LYS A 84 -0.90 -4.96 5.93
C LYS A 84 -2.06 -5.62 5.16
N GLY A 85 -3.27 -5.56 5.72
CA GLY A 85 -4.47 -6.13 5.11
C GLY A 85 -4.80 -5.46 3.78
N HIS A 86 -4.63 -4.14 3.67
CA HIS A 86 -4.89 -3.38 2.46
C HIS A 86 -3.96 -3.80 1.32
N PHE A 87 -2.65 -3.93 1.57
CA PHE A 87 -1.70 -4.40 0.57
C PHE A 87 -2.02 -5.83 0.09
N THR A 88 -2.39 -6.71 1.02
CA THR A 88 -2.78 -8.09 0.70
C THR A 88 -4.05 -8.12 -0.16
N TRP A 89 -5.03 -7.30 0.19
CA TRP A 89 -6.27 -7.17 -0.56
C TRP A 89 -6.02 -6.63 -1.97
N CYS A 90 -5.30 -5.50 -2.10
CA CYS A 90 -4.95 -4.92 -3.40
C CYS A 90 -4.17 -5.91 -4.26
N TRP A 91 -3.22 -6.64 -3.69
CA TRP A 91 -2.51 -7.68 -4.40
C TRP A 91 -3.47 -8.74 -4.93
N ASN A 92 -4.31 -9.33 -4.08
CA ASN A 92 -5.18 -10.43 -4.47
C ASN A 92 -6.25 -10.00 -5.50
N CYS A 93 -6.78 -8.78 -5.37
CA CYS A 93 -7.81 -8.26 -6.27
C CYS A 93 -7.25 -7.86 -7.63
N TYR A 94 -6.08 -7.22 -7.67
CA TYR A 94 -5.61 -6.53 -8.88
C TYR A 94 -4.30 -7.08 -9.48
N VAL A 95 -3.46 -7.76 -8.70
CA VAL A 95 -2.08 -8.09 -9.11
C VAL A 95 -1.79 -9.59 -9.16
N GLY A 96 -2.28 -10.35 -8.19
CA GLY A 96 -1.77 -11.68 -7.83
C GLY A 96 -2.20 -12.84 -8.71
N ASP A 97 -3.03 -12.59 -9.71
CA ASP A 97 -3.51 -13.63 -10.63
C ASP A 97 -2.85 -13.41 -12.00
N SER A 98 -2.22 -14.47 -12.50
CA SER A 98 -1.38 -14.50 -13.68
C SER A 98 -2.16 -14.77 -14.97
N SER A 99 -3.47 -15.00 -14.89
CA SER A 99 -4.32 -15.04 -16.08
C SER A 99 -4.32 -13.68 -16.77
N GLY A 100 -4.01 -13.68 -18.09
CA GLY A 100 -3.41 -12.57 -18.85
C GLY A 100 -4.11 -11.20 -18.89
N MET A 101 -5.22 -10.99 -18.18
CA MET A 101 -5.80 -9.65 -17.99
C MET A 101 -5.21 -8.89 -16.79
N LYS A 102 -4.74 -9.61 -15.77
CA LYS A 102 -4.16 -9.02 -14.55
C LYS A 102 -2.65 -8.87 -14.63
N SER A 103 -1.98 -9.30 -15.70
CA SER A 103 -0.52 -9.16 -15.86
C SER A 103 -0.03 -7.72 -16.06
N GLU A 104 -0.93 -6.76 -16.32
CA GLU A 104 -0.60 -5.40 -16.75
C GLU A 104 -1.06 -4.26 -15.81
N VAL A 105 -1.52 -4.57 -14.59
CA VAL A 105 -2.13 -3.57 -13.66
C VAL A 105 -1.19 -3.12 -12.52
N ALA A 106 -0.67 -1.91 -12.50
CA ALA A 106 -0.02 -1.41 -11.27
C ALA A 106 -1.09 -0.90 -10.29
N VAL A 107 -0.86 -1.03 -8.98
CA VAL A 107 -1.70 -0.38 -7.96
C VAL A 107 -0.90 0.73 -7.29
N ALA A 108 -1.34 1.97 -7.45
CA ALA A 108 -0.86 3.14 -6.75
C ALA A 108 -1.61 3.27 -5.43
N ILE A 109 -1.01 2.86 -4.32
CA ILE A 109 -1.63 2.99 -3.00
C ILE A 109 -1.21 4.31 -2.37
N LEU A 110 -2.17 5.20 -2.16
CA LEU A 110 -1.92 6.50 -1.52
C LEU A 110 -1.83 6.37 -0.01
N GLU A 111 -0.71 6.79 0.56
CA GLU A 111 -0.62 7.20 1.97
C GLU A 111 -0.90 8.69 2.03
N TYR A 112 -2.13 9.01 2.43
CA TYR A 112 -2.59 10.38 2.63
C TYR A 112 -2.49 10.79 4.12
N THR A 113 -2.51 12.09 4.36
CA THR A 113 -2.46 12.67 5.70
C THR A 113 -3.76 12.40 6.46
N LEU A 114 -3.64 11.95 7.71
CA LEU A 114 -4.76 11.54 8.57
C LEU A 114 -5.20 12.67 9.52
N CYS A 115 -6.42 12.58 10.02
CA CYS A 115 -6.88 13.38 11.15
C CYS A 115 -6.09 13.02 12.42
N PRO A 116 -5.72 13.98 13.28
CA PRO A 116 -6.11 15.39 13.21
C PRO A 116 -5.18 16.27 12.36
N GLN A 117 -4.08 15.74 11.82
CA GLN A 117 -3.06 16.52 11.12
C GLN A 117 -3.59 17.14 9.82
N ALA A 118 -4.43 16.43 9.07
CA ALA A 118 -5.23 16.98 7.99
C ALA A 118 -6.72 16.72 8.26
N GLN A 119 -7.54 17.75 8.13
CA GLN A 119 -8.99 17.68 8.28
C GLN A 119 -9.64 17.93 6.92
N TYR A 120 -10.88 17.48 6.74
CA TYR A 120 -11.63 17.77 5.52
C TYR A 120 -11.60 19.27 5.20
N PRO A 121 -11.36 19.69 3.95
CA PRO A 121 -11.29 18.86 2.73
C PRO A 121 -9.87 18.42 2.29
N SER A 122 -8.85 18.53 3.16
CA SER A 122 -7.45 18.56 2.73
C SER A 122 -6.69 17.23 2.83
N GLN A 123 -7.34 16.05 2.77
CA GLN A 123 -6.57 14.79 2.75
C GLN A 123 -5.83 14.63 1.43
N HIS A 124 -4.52 14.87 1.47
CA HIS A 124 -3.56 14.67 0.37
C HIS A 124 -2.60 13.54 0.76
#